data_AF-D8T432-F1
#
_entry.id   AF-D8T432-F1
#
_cell.length_a   1.000
_cell.length_b   1.000
_cell.length_c   1.000
_cell.angle_alpha   90.00
_cell.angle_beta   90.00
_cell.angle_gamma   90.00
#
_symmetry.space_group_name_H-M   'P 1'
#
loop_
_entity.id
_entity.type
_entity.pdbx_description
1 polymer ?
#
loop_
_entity_poly.entity_id
_entity_poly.type
_entity_poly.pdbx_seq_one_letter_code
_entity_poly.pdbx_strand_id
1 'polypeptide(L)'
;MSCLLRNVVARGLRSLASAQAMEPSISKRLWQQSKREAMVCLYHPFVVSIAAGTLDLHSFQRFIAQDSFFLTAFAKAYGLAIERSDDREVKSEICKLQQAVYEELELHSSLMKAWNFDHTPPSPATCAYTDFLLAVAAGKKIECEKTKVPMLALAAMAPCMRLYAFLGQETRVFSRENHPYRDWISTYSSPGFETAATRLEQLLDSLSEAQETTAAEFQSMQSLYHRAIAYEVSFFDAQEVRGSNAFVPLLESVALKDRNFVLISDFDSTCTVSDSSPVLAELAMAVDPNVRRKWSSLSDEYFRDYSKLLEEVVLREYDYDAIKEALQVLSEFEKQGNAKIDASRVLQGIKIDDIKQAGQNMALQAGCASVLCRLSSKISCQILSVCWSRTFIEAAFSKENITNVPVHSNELENDGNFTTGSLIRRVETPIDKEETMFREILHAPDDKFVIFIGDSLTDLLALLRADIGIVLGTSSSLDRASKAFGVKIVPLFSGLVQRQQSSRSAWRKEEGVLYRASGWLEIEAFLAGN
;
A
#
# COMPACT_ATOMS: atom_id res chain seq x y z
N MET A 1 2.74 14.64 -36.73
CA MET A 1 2.80 15.29 -35.38
C MET A 1 1.47 15.01 -34.68
N SER A 2 1.42 14.06 -33.75
CA SER A 2 0.21 13.66 -33.02
C SER A 2 0.53 13.45 -31.52
N CYS A 3 -0.45 13.76 -30.68
CA CYS A 3 -0.36 14.23 -29.30
C CYS A 3 0.09 13.20 -28.22
N LEU A 4 0.42 11.96 -28.58
CA LEU A 4 0.64 10.87 -27.61
C LEU A 4 2.13 10.59 -27.29
N LEU A 5 3.05 10.77 -28.24
CA LEU A 5 4.50 10.62 -28.00
C LEU A 5 5.15 11.79 -27.26
N ARG A 6 4.48 12.96 -27.25
CA ARG A 6 4.89 14.05 -26.35
C ARG A 6 4.68 13.67 -24.88
N ASN A 7 3.77 12.76 -24.54
CA ASN A 7 3.50 12.45 -23.14
C ASN A 7 4.45 11.42 -22.53
N VAL A 8 5.07 10.52 -23.29
CA VAL A 8 5.99 9.51 -22.72
C VAL A 8 7.42 10.04 -22.67
N VAL A 9 7.89 10.71 -23.73
CA VAL A 9 9.26 11.29 -23.77
C VAL A 9 9.33 12.66 -23.08
N ALA A 10 8.25 13.47 -23.08
CA ALA A 10 8.26 14.74 -22.32
C ALA A 10 7.84 14.59 -20.86
N ARG A 11 7.21 13.48 -20.40
CA ARG A 11 7.05 13.24 -18.96
C ARG A 11 8.37 12.85 -18.29
N GLY A 12 9.25 12.13 -18.99
CA GLY A 12 10.61 11.84 -18.51
C GLY A 12 11.53 13.07 -18.49
N LEU A 13 11.38 14.01 -19.43
CA LEU A 13 12.31 15.14 -19.59
C LEU A 13 11.76 16.53 -19.19
N ARG A 14 10.45 16.70 -18.90
CA ARG A 14 9.88 17.96 -18.36
C ARG A 14 9.52 17.89 -16.87
N SER A 15 9.50 16.72 -16.23
CA SER A 15 9.33 16.64 -14.77
C SER A 15 10.59 17.07 -13.99
N LEU A 16 11.75 17.11 -14.65
CA LEU A 16 13.02 17.49 -14.03
C LEU A 16 13.38 18.99 -14.16
N ALA A 17 12.56 19.82 -14.83
CA ALA A 17 12.94 21.21 -15.11
C ALA A 17 11.85 22.28 -14.99
N SER A 18 10.65 22.00 -14.46
CA SER A 18 9.66 23.08 -14.20
C SER A 18 8.58 22.78 -13.15
N ALA A 19 8.92 22.04 -12.12
CA ALA A 19 8.23 22.17 -10.84
C ALA A 19 9.33 22.25 -9.78
N GLN A 20 9.60 23.45 -9.26
CA GLN A 20 9.96 23.51 -7.85
C GLN A 20 8.72 23.00 -7.12
N ALA A 21 8.61 21.68 -6.97
CA ALA A 21 7.62 21.10 -6.09
C ALA A 21 7.93 21.70 -4.72
N MET A 22 7.05 22.60 -4.25
CA MET A 22 7.14 23.09 -2.88
C MET A 22 7.26 21.86 -1.98
N GLU A 23 8.28 21.86 -1.11
CA GLU A 23 8.44 20.76 -0.18
C GLU A 23 7.11 20.55 0.58
N PRO A 24 6.66 19.29 0.74
CA PRO A 24 5.47 19.02 1.51
C PRO A 24 5.66 19.55 2.93
N SER A 25 4.58 20.06 3.52
CA SER A 25 4.60 20.59 4.89
C SER A 25 5.06 19.54 5.90
N ILE A 26 5.52 19.99 7.07
CA ILE A 26 6.08 19.11 8.11
C ILE A 26 5.07 18.05 8.53
N SER A 27 3.82 18.43 8.75
CA SER A 27 2.73 17.51 9.07
C SER A 27 2.55 16.41 8.01
N LYS A 28 2.56 16.77 6.73
CA LYS A 28 2.46 15.83 5.61
C LYS A 28 3.64 14.87 5.56
N ARG A 29 4.86 15.36 5.80
CA ARG A 29 6.07 14.54 5.86
C ARG A 29 6.02 13.52 6.99
N LEU A 30 5.59 13.96 8.18
CA LEU A 30 5.41 13.10 9.35
C LEU A 30 4.36 12.00 9.11
N TRP A 31 3.22 12.35 8.51
CA TRP A 31 2.17 11.39 8.15
C TRP A 31 2.64 10.40 7.08
N GLN A 32 3.32 10.87 6.03
CA GLN A 32 3.85 10.00 4.96
C GLN A 32 4.79 8.91 5.51
N GLN A 33 5.60 9.27 6.51
CA GLN A 33 6.54 8.35 7.16
C GLN A 33 5.86 7.35 8.11
N SER A 34 4.59 7.57 8.47
CA SER A 34 3.80 6.74 9.39
C SER A 34 2.74 5.90 8.66
N LYS A 35 2.79 5.87 7.32
CA LYS A 35 1.81 5.14 6.49
C LYS A 35 1.80 3.63 6.76
N ARG A 36 2.95 3.05 7.14
CA ARG A 36 3.01 1.61 7.45
C ARG A 36 2.15 1.30 8.67
N GLU A 37 2.34 2.03 9.76
CA GLU A 37 1.61 1.87 11.00
C GLU A 37 0.12 2.19 10.82
N ALA A 38 -0.21 3.21 10.01
CA ALA A 38 -1.60 3.48 9.66
C ALA A 38 -2.28 2.31 8.93
N MET A 39 -1.58 1.65 8.00
CA MET A 39 -2.10 0.45 7.33
C MET A 39 -2.23 -0.73 8.31
N VAL A 40 -1.27 -0.91 9.22
CA VAL A 40 -1.36 -1.93 10.29
C VAL A 40 -2.60 -1.70 11.14
N CYS A 41 -2.89 -0.46 11.56
CA CYS A 41 -4.10 -0.12 12.30
C CYS A 41 -5.37 -0.38 11.48
N LEU A 42 -5.40 -0.01 10.19
CA LEU A 42 -6.56 -0.24 9.31
C LEU A 42 -6.88 -1.73 9.17
N TYR A 43 -5.86 -2.55 9.00
CA TYR A 43 -5.96 -4.01 8.89
C TYR A 43 -5.88 -4.72 10.25
N HIS A 44 -5.93 -3.99 11.37
CA HIS A 44 -5.93 -4.60 12.68
C HIS A 44 -7.23 -5.41 12.88
N PRO A 45 -7.19 -6.63 13.45
CA PRO A 45 -8.37 -7.47 13.68
C PRO A 45 -9.54 -6.72 14.32
N PHE A 46 -9.25 -5.83 15.28
CA PHE A 46 -10.24 -4.99 15.96
C PHE A 46 -10.96 -4.03 14.99
N VAL A 47 -10.21 -3.27 14.18
CA VAL A 47 -10.76 -2.29 13.24
C VAL A 47 -11.54 -2.97 12.12
N VAL A 48 -11.02 -4.08 11.57
CA VAL A 48 -11.74 -4.90 10.59
C VAL A 48 -13.04 -5.45 11.18
N SER A 49 -13.03 -5.89 12.44
CA SER A 49 -14.23 -6.39 13.13
C SER A 49 -15.25 -5.28 13.38
N ILE A 50 -14.82 -4.05 13.67
CA ILE A 50 -15.69 -2.87 13.72
C ILE A 50 -16.29 -2.62 12.34
N ALA A 51 -15.47 -2.49 11.29
CA ALA A 51 -15.94 -2.21 9.93
C ALA A 51 -16.90 -3.28 9.40
N ALA A 52 -16.69 -4.53 9.79
CA ALA A 52 -17.57 -5.64 9.45
C ALA A 52 -18.83 -5.71 10.31
N GLY A 53 -18.91 -4.99 11.44
CA GLY A 53 -20.01 -5.10 12.39
C GLY A 53 -20.05 -6.45 13.13
N THR A 54 -18.89 -7.11 13.25
CA THR A 54 -18.75 -8.47 13.82
C THR A 54 -18.01 -8.50 15.15
N LEU A 55 -17.43 -7.38 15.59
CA LEU A 55 -16.86 -7.25 16.91
C LEU A 55 -17.94 -7.54 17.97
N ASP A 56 -17.55 -8.12 19.11
CA ASP A 56 -18.48 -8.28 20.22
C ASP A 56 -18.66 -6.95 20.97
N LEU A 57 -19.88 -6.72 21.48
CA LEU A 57 -20.18 -5.45 22.16
C LEU A 57 -19.31 -5.22 23.40
N HIS A 58 -18.96 -6.28 24.13
CA HIS A 58 -18.15 -6.16 25.36
C HIS A 58 -16.72 -5.69 25.06
N SER A 59 -16.08 -6.19 24.00
CA SER A 59 -14.80 -5.66 23.52
C SER A 59 -14.88 -4.20 23.09
N PHE A 60 -15.95 -3.81 22.39
CA PHE A 60 -16.16 -2.41 22.04
C PHE A 60 -16.33 -1.51 23.29
N GLN A 61 -17.10 -1.96 24.28
CA GLN A 61 -17.27 -1.24 25.55
C GLN A 61 -15.94 -1.06 26.30
N ARG A 62 -15.10 -2.10 26.35
CA ARG A 62 -13.75 -1.99 26.94
C ARG A 62 -12.89 -0.98 26.20
N PHE A 63 -12.92 -0.98 24.88
CA PHE A 63 -12.21 0.00 24.06
C PHE A 63 -12.62 1.43 24.41
N ILE A 64 -13.94 1.73 24.45
CA ILE A 64 -14.45 3.06 24.83
C ILE A 64 -14.05 3.43 26.27
N ALA A 65 -14.02 2.46 27.19
CA ALA A 65 -13.55 2.68 28.55
C ALA A 65 -12.06 3.05 28.61
N GLN A 66 -11.20 2.37 27.84
CA GLN A 66 -9.78 2.70 27.73
C GLN A 66 -9.56 4.05 27.07
N ASP A 67 -10.33 4.34 26.01
CA ASP A 67 -10.25 5.59 25.27
C ASP A 67 -10.68 6.80 26.12
N SER A 68 -11.59 6.62 27.07
CA SER A 68 -11.94 7.65 28.05
C SER A 68 -10.74 8.10 28.91
N PHE A 69 -9.85 7.18 29.29
CA PHE A 69 -8.59 7.54 29.99
C PHE A 69 -7.64 8.28 29.05
N PHE A 70 -7.54 7.82 27.80
CA PHE A 70 -6.73 8.44 26.78
C PHE A 70 -7.16 9.89 26.51
N LEU A 71 -8.44 10.12 26.20
CA LEU A 71 -9.01 11.44 25.93
C LEU A 71 -8.86 12.39 27.12
N THR A 72 -8.96 11.89 28.36
CA THR A 72 -8.70 12.70 29.57
C THR A 72 -7.25 13.20 29.59
N ALA A 73 -6.27 12.34 29.29
CA ALA A 73 -4.88 12.73 29.19
C ALA A 73 -4.61 13.64 27.97
N PHE A 74 -5.29 13.39 26.85
CA PHE A 74 -5.20 14.17 25.63
C PHE A 74 -5.69 15.61 25.84
N ALA A 75 -6.84 15.80 26.49
CA ALA A 75 -7.35 17.11 26.88
C ALA A 75 -6.39 17.84 27.84
N LYS A 76 -5.79 17.12 28.80
CA LYS A 76 -4.79 17.69 29.71
C LYS A 76 -3.50 18.08 28.98
N ALA A 77 -3.06 17.31 27.99
CA ALA A 77 -1.91 17.64 27.15
C ALA A 77 -2.14 18.94 26.36
N TYR A 78 -3.34 19.16 25.82
CA TYR A 78 -3.70 20.45 25.23
C TYR A 78 -3.62 21.60 26.24
N GLY A 79 -4.13 21.40 27.46
CA GLY A 79 -4.01 22.40 28.54
C GLY A 79 -2.55 22.78 28.84
N LEU A 80 -1.67 21.79 28.94
CA LEU A 80 -0.23 22.01 29.16
C LEU A 80 0.45 22.73 27.99
N ALA A 81 0.00 22.48 26.76
CA ALA A 81 0.48 23.20 25.57
C ALA A 81 -0.01 24.66 25.55
N ILE A 82 -1.27 24.92 25.94
CA ILE A 82 -1.82 26.27 26.10
C ILE A 82 -1.03 27.06 27.14
N GLU A 83 -0.73 26.46 28.29
CA GLU A 83 0.05 27.09 29.37
C GLU A 83 1.47 27.47 28.93
N ARG A 84 2.05 26.74 27.97
CA ARG A 84 3.43 26.92 27.49
C ARG A 84 3.54 27.75 26.21
N SER A 85 2.43 28.06 25.58
CA SER A 85 2.41 28.99 24.44
C SER A 85 2.42 30.43 24.96
N ASP A 86 3.07 31.34 24.24
CA ASP A 86 2.93 32.80 24.45
C ASP A 86 2.02 33.45 23.39
N ASP A 87 1.69 32.71 22.33
CA ASP A 87 0.88 33.18 21.22
C ASP A 87 -0.62 32.99 21.51
N ARG A 88 -1.37 34.10 21.48
CA ARG A 88 -2.81 34.11 21.77
C ARG A 88 -3.65 33.39 20.71
N GLU A 89 -3.25 33.46 19.44
CA GLU A 89 -3.93 32.77 18.36
C GLU A 89 -3.73 31.26 18.52
N VAL A 90 -2.50 30.82 18.73
CA VAL A 90 -2.18 29.41 19.01
C VAL A 90 -2.97 28.89 20.21
N LYS A 91 -3.05 29.64 21.31
CA LYS A 91 -3.87 29.25 22.47
C LYS A 91 -5.35 29.09 22.11
N SER A 92 -5.91 30.05 21.39
CA SER A 92 -7.31 30.03 20.97
C SER A 92 -7.63 28.79 20.12
N GLU A 93 -6.72 28.45 19.21
CA GLU A 93 -6.83 27.28 18.34
C GLU A 93 -6.76 25.98 19.12
N ILE A 94 -5.80 25.85 20.05
CA ILE A 94 -5.69 24.67 20.91
C ILE A 94 -6.90 24.54 21.85
N CYS A 95 -7.44 25.65 22.37
CA CYS A 95 -8.66 25.63 23.20
C CYS A 95 -9.86 25.04 22.44
N LYS A 96 -10.02 25.35 21.15
CA LYS A 96 -11.11 24.79 20.33
C LYS A 96 -10.95 23.28 20.15
N LEU A 97 -9.72 22.81 19.90
CA LEU A 97 -9.42 21.37 19.81
C LEU A 97 -9.68 20.67 21.15
N GLN A 98 -9.26 21.29 22.26
CA GLN A 98 -9.50 20.77 23.61
C GLN A 98 -11.00 20.67 23.93
N GLN A 99 -11.79 21.68 23.53
CA GLN A 99 -13.24 21.68 23.75
C GLN A 99 -13.93 20.51 23.03
N ALA A 100 -13.53 20.20 21.79
CA ALA A 100 -14.06 19.06 21.05
C ALA A 100 -13.78 17.72 21.78
N VAL A 101 -12.61 17.58 22.42
CA VAL A 101 -12.28 16.38 23.22
C VAL A 101 -13.18 16.27 24.46
N TYR A 102 -13.54 17.38 25.11
CA TYR A 102 -14.47 17.36 26.23
C TYR A 102 -15.88 16.94 25.80
N GLU A 103 -16.34 17.40 24.63
CA GLU A 103 -17.63 16.97 24.05
C GLU A 103 -17.65 15.46 23.77
N GLU A 104 -16.54 14.89 23.28
CA GLU A 104 -16.40 13.43 23.07
C GLU A 104 -16.38 12.66 24.39
N LEU A 105 -15.69 13.17 25.42
CA LEU A 105 -15.71 12.58 26.78
C LEU A 105 -17.13 12.56 27.39
N GLU A 106 -17.93 13.60 27.17
CA GLU A 106 -19.33 13.64 27.61
C GLU A 106 -20.19 12.59 26.89
N LEU A 107 -19.94 12.38 25.59
CA LEU A 107 -20.58 11.33 24.80
C LEU A 107 -20.20 9.94 25.31
N HIS A 108 -18.91 9.66 25.55
CA HIS A 108 -18.45 8.40 26.15
C HIS A 108 -19.06 8.17 27.54
N SER A 109 -19.08 9.18 28.40
CA SER A 109 -19.72 9.10 29.73
C SER A 109 -21.20 8.72 29.64
N SER A 110 -21.92 9.28 28.66
CA SER A 110 -23.34 8.99 28.42
C SER A 110 -23.55 7.56 27.91
N LEU A 111 -22.73 7.09 26.98
CA LEU A 111 -22.77 5.72 26.46
C LEU A 111 -22.47 4.69 27.55
N MET A 112 -21.42 4.91 28.34
CA MET A 112 -21.01 4.02 29.42
C MET A 112 -22.10 3.87 30.48
N LYS A 113 -22.79 4.97 30.84
CA LYS A 113 -23.97 4.94 31.72
C LYS A 113 -25.12 4.14 31.11
N ALA A 114 -25.41 4.34 29.83
CA ALA A 114 -26.48 3.62 29.13
C ALA A 114 -26.21 2.11 29.06
N TRP A 115 -24.95 1.70 28.94
CA TRP A 115 -24.53 0.30 28.93
C TRP A 115 -24.45 -0.35 30.32
N ASN A 116 -24.53 0.43 31.39
CA ASN A 116 -24.25 -0.03 32.76
C ASN A 116 -22.92 -0.79 32.85
N PHE A 117 -21.89 -0.26 32.17
CA PHE A 117 -20.57 -0.87 32.10
C PHE A 117 -19.62 -0.18 33.09
N ASP A 118 -19.10 -0.94 34.04
CA ASP A 118 -18.23 -0.41 35.10
C ASP A 118 -16.83 -0.04 34.59
N HIS A 119 -16.19 0.90 35.28
CA HIS A 119 -14.85 1.36 34.96
C HIS A 119 -13.80 0.24 35.03
N THR A 120 -13.19 -0.09 33.89
CA THR A 120 -11.99 -0.93 33.83
C THR A 120 -10.74 -0.11 34.17
N PRO A 121 -9.75 -0.65 34.89
CA PRO A 121 -8.47 0.06 35.04
C PRO A 121 -7.80 0.29 33.68
N PRO A 122 -6.99 1.35 33.54
CA PRO A 122 -6.24 1.58 32.30
C PRO A 122 -5.24 0.45 32.06
N SER A 123 -5.16 -0.01 30.82
CA SER A 123 -4.23 -1.05 30.39
C SER A 123 -2.79 -0.51 30.40
N PRO A 124 -1.76 -1.39 30.43
CA PRO A 124 -0.37 -0.96 30.29
C PRO A 124 -0.11 -0.14 29.03
N ALA A 125 -0.76 -0.48 27.91
CA ALA A 125 -0.66 0.26 26.65
C ALA A 125 -1.26 1.67 26.78
N THR A 126 -2.46 1.77 27.38
CA THR A 126 -3.12 3.04 27.65
C THR A 126 -2.27 3.92 28.57
N CYS A 127 -1.77 3.40 29.69
CA CYS A 127 -0.89 4.12 30.60
C CYS A 127 0.37 4.63 29.89
N ALA A 128 1.05 3.76 29.11
CA ALA A 128 2.26 4.13 28.40
C ALA A 128 2.03 5.28 27.42
N TYR A 129 0.90 5.27 26.70
CA TYR A 129 0.55 6.33 25.77
C TYR A 129 0.19 7.63 26.50
N THR A 130 -0.64 7.58 27.53
CA THR A 130 -1.03 8.77 28.31
C THR A 130 0.16 9.41 29.01
N ASP A 131 1.05 8.61 29.61
CA ASP A 131 2.25 9.10 30.28
C ASP A 131 3.22 9.74 29.29
N PHE A 132 3.34 9.16 28.10
CA PHE A 132 4.13 9.75 27.02
C PHE A 132 3.59 11.12 26.62
N LEU A 133 2.29 11.24 26.29
CA LEU A 133 1.70 12.50 25.86
C LEU A 133 1.85 13.61 26.91
N LEU A 134 1.54 13.28 28.17
CA LEU A 134 1.67 14.22 29.27
C LEU A 134 3.13 14.63 29.51
N ALA A 135 4.09 13.72 29.38
CA ALA A 135 5.50 14.04 29.54
C ALA A 135 6.03 14.94 28.40
N VAL A 136 5.59 14.72 27.15
CA VAL A 136 5.92 15.60 26.01
C VAL A 136 5.32 16.99 26.23
N ALA A 137 4.01 17.08 26.50
CA ALA A 137 3.32 18.35 26.70
C ALA A 137 3.84 19.11 27.94
N ALA A 138 4.37 18.40 28.93
CA ALA A 138 5.04 19.02 30.08
C ALA A 138 6.47 19.54 29.78
N GLY A 139 7.03 19.22 28.61
CA GLY A 139 8.43 19.54 28.26
C GLY A 139 9.46 18.68 28.97
N LYS A 140 9.10 17.43 29.35
CA LYS A 140 9.97 16.51 30.11
C LYS A 140 10.63 15.43 29.25
N LYS A 141 10.28 15.32 27.97
CA LYS A 141 10.79 14.26 27.07
C LYS A 141 11.94 14.69 26.19
N ILE A 142 11.93 15.93 25.72
CA ILE A 142 12.96 16.50 24.86
C ILE A 142 13.39 17.81 25.50
N GLU A 143 14.69 17.96 25.74
CA GLU A 143 15.25 19.21 26.22
C GLU A 143 15.21 20.21 25.07
N CYS A 144 14.41 21.27 25.23
CA CYS A 144 14.27 22.34 24.26
C CYS A 144 13.89 23.64 24.98
N GLU A 145 13.94 24.75 24.26
CA GLU A 145 13.38 26.01 24.76
C GLU A 145 11.88 25.83 25.06
N LYS A 146 11.40 26.49 26.12
CA LYS A 146 10.00 26.36 26.56
C LYS A 146 8.99 26.73 25.46
N THR A 147 9.35 27.70 24.62
CA THR A 147 8.56 28.19 23.47
C THR A 147 8.38 27.13 22.37
N LYS A 148 9.27 26.13 22.30
CA LYS A 148 9.19 25.01 21.33
C LYS A 148 8.31 23.86 21.83
N VAL A 149 7.98 23.80 23.13
CA VAL A 149 7.20 22.70 23.71
C VAL A 149 5.81 22.55 23.08
N PRO A 150 5.03 23.62 22.81
CA PRO A 150 3.75 23.48 22.12
C PRO A 150 3.88 22.80 20.75
N MET A 151 4.88 23.17 19.94
CA MET A 151 5.14 22.54 18.64
C MET A 151 5.42 21.03 18.80
N LEU A 152 6.29 20.64 19.74
CA LEU A 152 6.59 19.23 20.01
C LEU A 152 5.38 18.46 20.55
N ALA A 153 4.56 19.09 21.39
CA ALA A 153 3.32 18.50 21.89
C ALA A 153 2.32 18.25 20.75
N LEU A 154 2.11 19.22 19.87
CA LEU A 154 1.23 19.06 18.70
C LEU A 154 1.75 17.99 17.75
N ALA A 155 3.07 17.87 17.55
CA ALA A 155 3.67 16.79 16.76
C ALA A 155 3.39 15.40 17.38
N ALA A 156 3.36 15.27 18.70
CA ALA A 156 3.01 14.02 19.38
C ALA A 156 1.50 13.72 19.39
N MET A 157 0.65 14.75 19.25
CA MET A 157 -0.81 14.62 19.27
C MET A 157 -1.43 14.45 17.88
N ALA A 158 -0.83 15.05 16.85
CA ALA A 158 -1.26 14.97 15.46
C ALA A 158 -1.52 13.55 14.91
N PRO A 159 -0.70 12.52 15.18
CA PRO A 159 -0.92 11.19 14.61
C PRO A 159 -2.25 10.56 15.03
N CYS A 160 -2.71 10.78 16.27
CA CYS A 160 -3.99 10.25 16.73
C CYS A 160 -5.15 10.80 15.89
N MET A 161 -5.24 12.14 15.79
CA MET A 161 -6.30 12.80 15.01
C MET A 161 -6.26 12.39 13.52
N ARG A 162 -5.06 12.36 12.92
CA ARG A 162 -4.92 11.99 11.50
C ARG A 162 -5.22 10.50 11.28
N LEU A 163 -4.79 9.61 12.17
CA LEU A 163 -5.06 8.18 12.07
C LEU A 163 -6.56 7.90 12.14
N TYR A 164 -7.26 8.43 13.14
CA TYR A 164 -8.70 8.20 13.26
C TYR A 164 -9.50 8.80 12.10
N ALA A 165 -9.08 9.95 11.57
CA ALA A 165 -9.68 10.51 10.36
C ALA A 165 -9.49 9.56 9.16
N PHE A 166 -8.28 9.02 8.99
CA PHE A 166 -7.97 8.02 7.97
C PHE A 166 -8.82 6.75 8.13
N LEU A 167 -8.85 6.14 9.31
CA LEU A 167 -9.66 4.94 9.61
C LEU A 167 -11.15 5.20 9.36
N GLY A 168 -11.65 6.36 9.78
CA GLY A 168 -13.02 6.78 9.52
C GLY A 168 -13.34 6.83 8.02
N GLN A 169 -12.50 7.48 7.22
CA GLN A 169 -12.72 7.56 5.76
C GLN A 169 -12.72 6.18 5.09
N GLU A 170 -11.76 5.31 5.45
CA GLU A 170 -11.65 3.96 4.87
C GLU A 170 -12.84 3.06 5.26
N THR A 171 -13.41 3.26 6.45
CA THR A 171 -14.55 2.46 6.95
C THR A 171 -15.92 3.04 6.63
N ARG A 172 -15.99 4.28 6.13
CA ARG A 172 -17.24 5.01 5.86
C ARG A 172 -18.24 4.24 5.00
N VAL A 173 -17.74 3.48 4.01
CA VAL A 173 -18.57 2.69 3.08
C VAL A 173 -19.39 1.59 3.77
N PHE A 174 -19.05 1.23 5.01
CA PHE A 174 -19.76 0.22 5.81
C PHE A 174 -20.77 0.81 6.80
N SER A 175 -20.84 2.15 6.91
CA SER A 175 -21.75 2.86 7.83
C SER A 175 -23.21 2.84 7.32
N ARG A 176 -23.82 1.65 7.33
CA ARG A 176 -25.23 1.42 6.96
C ARG A 176 -26.15 1.63 8.16
N GLU A 177 -27.44 1.85 7.91
CA GLU A 177 -28.42 2.21 8.95
C GLU A 177 -28.46 1.25 10.15
N ASN A 178 -28.33 -0.06 9.92
CA ASN A 178 -28.37 -1.10 10.95
C ASN A 178 -26.98 -1.56 11.43
N HIS A 179 -25.92 -0.80 11.16
CA HIS A 179 -24.57 -1.19 11.55
C HIS A 179 -24.35 -0.96 13.06
N PRO A 180 -23.91 -1.96 13.87
CA PRO A 180 -23.80 -1.84 15.33
C PRO A 180 -22.91 -0.69 15.80
N TYR A 181 -21.86 -0.38 15.03
CA TYR A 181 -20.87 0.66 15.32
C TYR A 181 -20.99 1.88 14.40
N ARG A 182 -22.19 2.10 13.84
CA ARG A 182 -22.44 3.18 12.87
C ARG A 182 -22.01 4.55 13.40
N ASP A 183 -22.34 4.86 14.65
CA ASP A 183 -22.08 6.18 15.23
C ASP A 183 -20.58 6.45 15.32
N TRP A 184 -19.80 5.47 15.79
CA TRP A 184 -18.34 5.54 15.83
C TRP A 184 -17.75 5.80 14.44
N ILE A 185 -18.13 4.99 13.43
CA ILE A 185 -17.65 5.17 12.05
C ILE A 185 -18.07 6.54 11.51
N SER A 186 -19.29 6.99 11.79
CA SER A 186 -19.84 8.25 11.29
C SER A 186 -19.14 9.46 11.90
N THR A 187 -18.76 9.38 13.18
CA THR A 187 -18.01 10.44 13.88
C THR A 187 -16.66 10.68 13.22
N TYR A 188 -15.82 9.64 13.10
CA TYR A 188 -14.47 9.79 12.56
C TYR A 188 -14.41 9.97 11.04
N SER A 189 -15.45 9.52 10.31
CA SER A 189 -15.59 9.80 8.88
C SER A 189 -16.23 11.16 8.56
N SER A 190 -16.65 11.91 9.58
CA SER A 190 -17.35 13.18 9.39
C SER A 190 -16.43 14.27 8.83
N PRO A 191 -16.97 15.22 8.02
CA PRO A 191 -16.21 16.38 7.60
C PRO A 191 -15.69 17.24 8.76
N GLY A 192 -16.40 17.23 9.91
CA GLY A 192 -16.00 17.94 11.12
C GLY A 192 -14.71 17.37 11.72
N PHE A 193 -14.61 16.04 11.81
CA PHE A 193 -13.41 15.39 12.34
C PHE A 193 -12.19 15.59 11.42
N GLU A 194 -12.37 15.45 10.10
CA GLU A 194 -11.32 15.75 9.12
C GLU A 194 -10.84 17.21 9.21
N THR A 195 -11.77 18.14 9.45
CA THR A 195 -11.44 19.56 9.65
C THR A 195 -10.63 19.77 10.93
N ALA A 196 -10.98 19.09 12.02
CA ALA A 196 -10.23 19.18 13.28
C ALA A 196 -8.81 18.62 13.14
N ALA A 197 -8.65 17.45 12.50
CA ALA A 197 -7.35 16.86 12.22
C ALA A 197 -6.47 17.77 11.34
N THR A 198 -7.05 18.30 10.26
CA THR A 198 -6.37 19.25 9.36
C THR A 198 -5.97 20.54 10.07
N ARG A 199 -6.81 21.04 10.99
CA ARG A 199 -6.54 22.25 11.76
C ARG A 199 -5.37 22.07 12.73
N LEU A 200 -5.27 20.91 13.37
CA LEU A 200 -4.12 20.55 14.21
C LEU A 200 -2.82 20.49 13.39
N GLU A 201 -2.88 19.88 12.21
CA GLU A 201 -1.73 19.81 11.29
C GLU A 201 -1.30 21.19 10.77
N GLN A 202 -2.26 22.04 10.39
CA GLN A 202 -1.99 23.41 9.95
C GLN A 202 -1.38 24.25 11.07
N LEU A 203 -1.83 24.07 12.31
CA LEU A 203 -1.25 24.75 13.47
C LEU A 203 0.19 24.29 13.72
N LEU A 204 0.47 22.98 13.60
CA LEU A 204 1.83 22.45 13.67
C LEU A 204 2.71 23.06 12.57
N ASP A 205 2.23 23.07 11.33
CA ASP A 205 2.97 23.62 10.18
C ASP A 205 3.28 25.12 10.39
N SER A 206 2.28 25.90 10.81
CA SER A 206 2.43 27.35 11.05
C SER A 206 3.41 27.65 12.20
N LEU A 207 3.36 26.87 13.29
CA LEU A 207 4.33 26.99 14.38
C LEU A 207 5.74 26.61 13.93
N SER A 208 5.87 25.54 13.15
CA SER A 208 7.16 25.10 12.66
C SER A 208 7.81 26.13 11.72
N GLU A 209 7.01 26.79 10.88
CA GLU A 209 7.45 27.90 10.03
C GLU A 209 7.83 29.13 10.85
N ALA A 210 6.95 29.59 11.75
CA ALA A 210 7.17 30.78 12.57
C ALA A 210 8.39 30.65 13.51
N GLN A 211 8.72 29.43 13.94
CA GLN A 211 9.83 29.15 14.84
C GLN A 211 11.11 28.71 14.10
N GLU A 212 11.15 28.79 12.77
CA GLU A 212 12.29 28.42 11.92
C GLU A 212 12.87 27.03 12.30
N THR A 213 12.01 26.01 12.25
CA THR A 213 12.35 24.65 12.71
C THR A 213 13.65 24.13 12.08
N THR A 214 14.61 23.81 12.94
CA THR A 214 15.89 23.22 12.55
C THR A 214 15.74 21.74 12.17
N ALA A 215 16.72 21.17 11.48
CA ALA A 215 16.73 19.75 11.15
C ALA A 215 16.69 18.84 12.40
N ALA A 216 17.33 19.26 13.50
CA ALA A 216 17.34 18.51 14.77
C ALA A 216 15.97 18.54 15.48
N GLU A 217 15.27 19.68 15.43
CA GLU A 217 13.91 19.79 15.94
C GLU A 217 12.93 18.99 15.09
N PHE A 218 13.09 19.00 13.77
CA PHE A 218 12.31 18.14 12.88
C PHE A 218 12.52 16.65 13.19
N GLN A 219 13.77 16.21 13.39
CA GLN A 219 14.07 14.83 13.80
C GLN A 219 13.44 14.49 15.16
N SER A 220 13.42 15.45 16.09
CA SER A 220 12.73 15.31 17.37
C SER A 220 11.22 15.12 17.18
N MET A 221 10.58 15.92 16.33
CA MET A 221 9.17 15.77 15.97
C MET A 221 8.89 14.43 15.29
N GLN A 222 9.75 13.99 14.38
CA GLN A 222 9.64 12.67 13.74
C GLN A 222 9.65 11.55 14.77
N SER A 223 10.58 11.59 15.73
CA SER A 223 10.66 10.59 16.81
C SER A 223 9.41 10.58 17.69
N LEU A 224 8.87 11.75 18.03
CA LEU A 224 7.65 11.87 18.83
C LEU A 224 6.42 11.36 18.07
N TYR A 225 6.27 11.77 16.82
CA TYR A 225 5.16 11.37 15.95
C TYR A 225 5.17 9.85 15.73
N HIS A 226 6.34 9.29 15.40
CA HIS A 226 6.51 7.85 15.22
C HIS A 226 6.26 7.07 16.52
N ARG A 227 6.68 7.61 17.68
CA ARG A 227 6.38 6.99 18.97
C ARG A 227 4.87 6.99 19.27
N ALA A 228 4.18 8.08 18.96
CA ALA A 228 2.75 8.20 19.16
C ALA A 228 1.97 7.22 18.27
N ILE A 229 2.28 7.11 16.97
CA ILE A 229 1.62 6.14 16.09
C ILE A 229 1.93 4.69 16.49
N ALA A 230 3.13 4.40 17.02
CA ALA A 230 3.44 3.08 17.57
C ALA A 230 2.61 2.76 18.84
N TYR A 231 2.27 3.77 19.64
CA TYR A 231 1.34 3.61 20.75
C TYR A 231 -0.10 3.40 20.29
N GLU A 232 -0.53 3.98 19.16
CA GLU A 232 -1.84 3.66 18.55
C GLU A 232 -1.91 2.19 18.17
N VAL A 233 -0.87 1.65 17.51
CA VAL A 233 -0.78 0.21 17.21
C VAL A 233 -0.87 -0.61 18.50
N SER A 234 -0.09 -0.25 19.52
CA SER A 234 -0.11 -0.94 20.82
C SER A 234 -1.46 -0.83 21.54
N PHE A 235 -2.19 0.27 21.34
CA PHE A 235 -3.51 0.50 21.90
C PHE A 235 -4.54 -0.42 21.26
N PHE A 236 -4.46 -0.63 19.93
CA PHE A 236 -5.28 -1.62 19.23
C PHE A 236 -4.89 -3.06 19.61
N ASP A 237 -3.59 -3.38 19.71
CA ASP A 237 -3.10 -4.70 20.11
C ASP A 237 -3.58 -5.10 21.51
N ALA A 238 -3.78 -4.12 22.40
CA ALA A 238 -4.30 -4.34 23.75
C ALA A 238 -5.81 -4.62 23.79
N GLN A 239 -6.53 -4.44 22.68
CA GLN A 239 -7.96 -4.72 22.62
C GLN A 239 -8.22 -6.19 22.40
N GLU A 240 -9.13 -6.75 23.20
CA GLU A 240 -9.58 -8.11 23.00
C GLU A 240 -10.50 -8.18 21.78
N VAL A 241 -10.29 -9.17 20.91
CA VAL A 241 -11.16 -9.43 19.75
C VAL A 241 -11.86 -10.76 20.00
N ARG A 242 -12.91 -10.77 20.83
CA ARG A 242 -13.57 -12.01 21.26
C ARG A 242 -14.55 -12.48 20.19
N GLY A 243 -14.53 -13.78 19.88
CA GLY A 243 -15.51 -14.40 18.98
C GLY A 243 -15.46 -13.95 17.52
N SER A 244 -14.58 -13.01 17.17
CA SER A 244 -14.30 -12.64 15.78
C SER A 244 -13.11 -13.45 15.27
N ASN A 245 -13.36 -14.36 14.34
CA ASN A 245 -12.32 -14.99 13.54
C ASN A 245 -11.91 -14.00 12.43
N ALA A 246 -11.19 -12.94 12.80
CA ALA A 246 -10.69 -11.99 11.82
C ALA A 246 -9.79 -12.70 10.80
N PHE A 247 -9.97 -12.42 9.50
CA PHE A 247 -9.12 -13.01 8.45
C PHE A 247 -7.73 -12.38 8.36
N VAL A 248 -7.42 -11.40 9.21
CA VAL A 248 -6.15 -10.69 9.22
C VAL A 248 -5.52 -10.78 10.61
N PRO A 249 -4.18 -10.83 10.70
CA PRO A 249 -3.25 -11.05 9.58
C PRO A 249 -3.46 -12.39 8.88
N LEU A 250 -3.48 -12.42 7.55
CA LEU A 250 -3.86 -13.63 6.80
C LEU A 250 -2.95 -14.83 7.11
N LEU A 251 -1.64 -14.58 7.26
CA LEU A 251 -0.65 -15.61 7.56
C LEU A 251 -0.79 -16.20 8.97
N GLU A 252 -1.47 -15.49 9.87
CA GLU A 252 -1.74 -15.93 11.24
C GLU A 252 -3.15 -16.52 11.39
N SER A 253 -3.92 -16.58 10.29
CA SER A 253 -5.27 -17.11 10.29
C SER A 253 -5.28 -18.58 10.69
N VAL A 254 -5.98 -18.89 11.80
CA VAL A 254 -6.16 -20.27 12.29
C VAL A 254 -6.76 -21.18 11.21
N ALA A 255 -7.59 -20.61 10.33
CA ALA A 255 -8.22 -21.32 9.23
C ALA A 255 -7.24 -21.81 8.15
N LEU A 256 -6.06 -21.20 8.06
CA LEU A 256 -5.04 -21.46 7.04
C LEU A 256 -3.73 -21.98 7.64
N LYS A 257 -3.70 -22.28 8.94
CA LYS A 257 -2.48 -22.67 9.68
C LYS A 257 -1.73 -23.88 9.09
N ASP A 258 -2.44 -24.78 8.40
CA ASP A 258 -1.88 -26.00 7.82
C ASP A 258 -1.53 -25.83 6.32
N ARG A 259 -1.71 -24.64 5.75
CA ARG A 259 -1.46 -24.36 4.33
C ARG A 259 -0.06 -23.77 4.13
N ASN A 260 0.56 -24.16 3.02
CA ASN A 260 1.84 -23.60 2.59
C ASN A 260 1.61 -22.36 1.72
N PHE A 261 1.88 -21.18 2.26
CA PHE A 261 1.72 -19.94 1.51
C PHE A 261 2.81 -19.76 0.43
N VAL A 262 2.39 -19.35 -0.75
CA VAL A 262 3.25 -18.95 -1.87
C VAL A 262 2.80 -17.59 -2.37
N LEU A 263 3.69 -16.61 -2.29
CA LEU A 263 3.52 -15.29 -2.88
C LEU A 263 4.24 -15.25 -4.22
N ILE A 264 3.52 -14.90 -5.28
CA ILE A 264 4.08 -14.69 -6.61
C ILE A 264 3.80 -13.24 -6.99
N SER A 265 4.82 -12.51 -7.40
CA SER A 265 4.67 -11.12 -7.83
C SER A 265 5.18 -10.94 -9.25
N ASP A 266 4.49 -10.15 -10.05
CA ASP A 266 5.11 -9.54 -11.23
C ASP A 266 6.18 -8.52 -10.80
N PHE A 267 7.02 -8.11 -11.75
CA PHE A 267 8.11 -7.17 -11.56
C PHE A 267 7.79 -5.76 -12.06
N ASP A 268 7.40 -5.61 -13.33
CA ASP A 268 7.31 -4.31 -13.98
C ASP A 268 6.04 -3.59 -13.55
N SER A 269 6.13 -2.34 -13.08
CA SER A 269 5.01 -1.56 -12.53
C SER A 269 4.37 -2.15 -11.24
N THR A 270 4.59 -3.43 -10.94
CA THR A 270 4.23 -4.09 -9.69
C THR A 270 5.31 -3.94 -8.61
N CYS A 271 6.55 -4.34 -8.88
CA CYS A 271 7.69 -4.12 -7.97
C CYS A 271 8.39 -2.79 -8.27
N THR A 272 8.47 -2.39 -9.53
CA THR A 272 9.17 -1.18 -9.98
C THR A 272 8.23 0.01 -10.15
N VAL A 273 8.75 1.23 -10.08
CA VAL A 273 7.96 2.46 -10.35
C VAL A 273 7.73 2.71 -11.85
N SER A 274 8.42 1.96 -12.70
CA SER A 274 8.36 2.06 -14.16
C SER A 274 8.81 0.76 -14.81
N ASP A 275 8.33 0.50 -16.03
CA ASP A 275 8.71 -0.67 -16.81
C ASP A 275 10.22 -0.73 -17.09
N SER A 276 10.73 -1.95 -17.21
CA SER A 276 12.13 -2.26 -17.55
C SER A 276 12.45 -2.03 -19.03
N SER A 277 11.48 -2.21 -19.93
CA SER A 277 11.72 -2.17 -21.38
C SER A 277 12.23 -0.81 -21.90
N PRO A 278 11.77 0.37 -21.42
CA PRO A 278 12.35 1.65 -21.82
C PRO A 278 13.81 1.81 -21.37
N VAL A 279 14.16 1.26 -20.21
CA VAL A 279 15.55 1.31 -19.69
C VAL A 279 16.48 0.47 -20.56
N LEU A 280 16.06 -0.74 -20.94
CA LEU A 280 16.82 -1.57 -21.89
C LEU A 280 16.96 -0.89 -23.25
N ALA A 281 15.93 -0.17 -23.71
CA ALA A 281 15.99 0.60 -24.95
C ALA A 281 16.98 1.76 -24.87
N GLU A 282 17.06 2.46 -23.72
CA GLU A 282 18.04 3.53 -23.52
C GLU A 282 19.48 3.00 -23.56
N LEU A 283 19.74 1.85 -22.93
CA LEU A 283 21.03 1.17 -23.04
C LEU A 283 21.36 0.83 -24.49
N ALA A 284 20.40 0.28 -25.24
CA ALA A 284 20.58 -0.03 -26.66
C ALA A 284 20.87 1.23 -27.51
N MET A 285 20.21 2.35 -27.23
CA MET A 285 20.45 3.62 -27.92
C MET A 285 21.83 4.22 -27.60
N ALA A 286 22.38 3.92 -26.42
CA ALA A 286 23.75 4.31 -26.07
C ALA A 286 24.80 3.51 -26.86
N VAL A 287 24.48 2.27 -27.26
CA VAL A 287 25.32 1.42 -28.12
C VAL A 287 25.24 1.84 -29.59
N ASP A 288 24.03 1.96 -30.14
CA ASP A 288 23.80 2.43 -31.51
C ASP A 288 22.69 3.49 -31.54
N PRO A 289 23.02 4.77 -31.80
CA PRO A 289 22.03 5.85 -31.89
C PRO A 289 20.92 5.61 -32.93
N ASN A 290 21.14 4.76 -33.94
CA ASN A 290 20.11 4.40 -34.92
C ASN A 290 18.99 3.53 -34.33
N VAL A 291 19.23 2.85 -33.21
CA VAL A 291 18.21 2.08 -32.49
C VAL A 291 17.01 2.95 -32.14
N ARG A 292 17.22 4.24 -31.82
CA ARG A 292 16.14 5.17 -31.48
C ARG A 292 15.02 5.16 -32.51
N ARG A 293 15.37 5.22 -33.81
CA ARG A 293 14.39 5.25 -34.91
C ARG A 293 13.66 3.91 -35.04
N LYS A 294 14.40 2.79 -34.97
CA LYS A 294 13.83 1.44 -35.04
C LYS A 294 12.88 1.19 -33.86
N TRP A 295 13.33 1.50 -32.64
CA TRP A 295 12.56 1.37 -31.41
C TRP A 295 11.25 2.17 -31.46
N SER A 296 11.31 3.45 -31.85
CA SER A 296 10.09 4.27 -32.00
C SER A 296 9.12 3.66 -33.00
N SER A 297 9.61 3.18 -34.15
CA SER A 297 8.74 2.52 -35.15
C SER A 297 8.08 1.26 -34.60
N LEU A 298 8.85 0.39 -33.92
CA LEU A 298 8.34 -0.87 -33.34
C LEU A 298 7.32 -0.60 -32.24
N SER A 299 7.60 0.36 -31.35
CA SER A 299 6.72 0.74 -30.25
C SER A 299 5.42 1.39 -30.75
N ASP A 300 5.50 2.29 -31.74
CA ASP A 300 4.33 2.94 -32.34
C ASP A 300 3.41 1.95 -33.10
N GLU A 301 4.00 0.93 -33.70
CA GLU A 301 3.26 -0.17 -34.32
C GLU A 301 2.58 -1.03 -33.25
N TYR A 302 3.34 -1.48 -32.24
CA TYR A 302 2.85 -2.29 -31.13
C TYR A 302 1.66 -1.63 -30.42
N PHE A 303 1.82 -0.41 -29.92
CA PHE A 303 0.75 0.25 -29.14
C PHE A 303 -0.50 0.52 -29.97
N ARG A 304 -0.35 0.79 -31.27
CA ARG A 304 -1.48 1.01 -32.18
C ARG A 304 -2.29 -0.26 -32.37
N ASP A 305 -1.61 -1.39 -32.59
CA ASP A 305 -2.28 -2.66 -32.87
C ASP A 305 -2.80 -3.31 -31.59
N TYR A 306 -2.07 -3.18 -30.47
CA TYR A 306 -2.55 -3.56 -29.14
C TYR A 306 -3.84 -2.82 -28.76
N SER A 307 -3.90 -1.51 -29.04
CA SER A 307 -5.11 -0.72 -28.75
C SER A 307 -6.32 -1.20 -29.54
N LYS A 308 -6.16 -1.56 -30.82
CA LYS A 308 -7.23 -2.12 -31.65
C LYS A 308 -7.69 -3.47 -31.12
N LEU A 309 -6.75 -4.33 -30.74
CA LEU A 309 -7.08 -5.65 -30.18
C LEU A 309 -7.93 -5.53 -28.91
N LEU A 310 -7.62 -4.55 -28.04
CA LEU A 310 -8.44 -4.28 -26.85
C LEU A 310 -9.82 -3.68 -27.15
N GLU A 311 -10.01 -3.06 -28.33
CA GLU A 311 -11.33 -2.58 -28.75
C GLU A 311 -12.26 -3.72 -29.18
N GLU A 312 -11.70 -4.85 -29.62
CA GLU A 312 -12.43 -6.04 -30.04
C GLU A 312 -12.91 -6.91 -28.87
N VAL A 313 -12.46 -6.62 -27.64
CA VAL A 313 -12.90 -7.35 -26.44
C VAL A 313 -14.35 -6.99 -26.10
N VAL A 314 -15.24 -7.97 -26.22
CA VAL A 314 -16.69 -7.82 -26.03
C VAL A 314 -17.09 -8.14 -24.60
N LEU A 315 -18.09 -7.42 -24.08
CA LEU A 315 -18.73 -7.68 -22.79
C LEU A 315 -19.36 -9.08 -22.74
N ARG A 316 -19.02 -9.84 -21.71
CA ARG A 316 -19.52 -11.19 -21.42
C ARG A 316 -19.68 -11.38 -19.90
N GLU A 317 -20.44 -12.39 -19.52
CA GLU A 317 -20.42 -12.90 -18.14
C GLU A 317 -19.07 -13.58 -17.85
N TYR A 318 -18.74 -13.69 -16.56
CA TYR A 318 -17.49 -14.35 -16.16
C TYR A 318 -17.49 -15.82 -16.55
N ASP A 319 -16.50 -16.20 -17.36
CA ASP A 319 -16.18 -17.57 -17.74
C ASP A 319 -14.67 -17.67 -17.92
N TYR A 320 -14.01 -18.44 -17.07
CA TYR A 320 -12.56 -18.56 -17.07
C TYR A 320 -12.01 -19.12 -18.40
N ASP A 321 -12.65 -20.16 -18.94
CA ASP A 321 -12.18 -20.82 -20.16
C ASP A 321 -12.36 -19.90 -21.37
N ALA A 322 -13.47 -19.15 -21.43
CA ALA A 322 -13.70 -18.15 -22.46
C ALA A 322 -12.70 -16.97 -22.36
N ILE A 323 -12.31 -16.56 -21.16
CA ILE A 323 -11.26 -15.54 -20.95
C ILE A 323 -9.92 -16.06 -21.46
N LYS A 324 -9.56 -17.31 -21.12
CA LYS A 324 -8.32 -17.93 -21.57
C LYS A 324 -8.26 -18.05 -23.09
N GLU A 325 -9.36 -18.45 -23.73
CA GLU A 325 -9.47 -18.49 -25.19
C GLU A 325 -9.31 -17.09 -25.81
N ALA A 326 -9.97 -16.06 -25.25
CA ALA A 326 -9.83 -14.69 -25.74
C ALA A 326 -8.38 -14.17 -25.61
N LEU A 327 -7.70 -14.51 -24.51
CA LEU A 327 -6.30 -14.13 -24.28
C LEU A 327 -5.31 -14.94 -25.15
N GLN A 328 -5.72 -15.99 -25.85
CA GLN A 328 -4.89 -16.66 -26.84
C GLN A 328 -4.54 -15.73 -27.99
N VAL A 329 -5.50 -14.91 -28.47
CA VAL A 329 -5.26 -13.94 -29.54
C VAL A 329 -4.24 -12.90 -29.10
N LEU A 330 -4.36 -12.41 -27.86
CA LEU A 330 -3.37 -11.52 -27.27
C LEU A 330 -2.00 -12.19 -27.14
N SER A 331 -1.97 -13.45 -26.73
CA SER A 331 -0.74 -14.22 -26.58
C SER A 331 0.02 -14.36 -27.91
N GLU A 332 -0.68 -14.62 -29.01
CA GLU A 332 -0.07 -14.64 -30.34
C GLU A 332 0.43 -13.25 -30.78
N PHE A 333 -0.29 -12.18 -30.44
CA PHE A 333 0.14 -10.81 -30.68
C PHE A 333 1.44 -10.47 -29.91
N GLU A 334 1.54 -10.79 -28.63
CA GLU A 334 2.74 -10.54 -27.81
C GLU A 334 3.95 -11.31 -28.35
N LYS A 335 3.78 -12.60 -28.69
CA LYS A 335 4.84 -13.43 -29.30
C LYS A 335 5.34 -12.86 -30.63
N GLN A 336 4.44 -12.29 -31.44
CA GLN A 336 4.82 -11.59 -32.67
C GLN A 336 5.58 -10.29 -32.37
N GLY A 337 5.18 -9.53 -31.35
CA GLY A 337 5.89 -8.35 -30.87
C GLY A 337 7.34 -8.69 -30.49
N ASN A 338 7.54 -9.70 -29.65
CA ASN A 338 8.86 -10.19 -29.26
C ASN A 338 9.67 -10.70 -30.47
N ALA A 339 9.03 -11.38 -31.43
CA ALA A 339 9.69 -11.80 -32.66
C ALA A 339 10.18 -10.64 -33.52
N LYS A 340 9.44 -9.52 -33.57
CA LYS A 340 9.91 -8.30 -34.25
C LYS A 340 11.10 -7.68 -33.53
N ILE A 341 11.11 -7.68 -32.20
CA ILE A 341 12.25 -7.21 -31.40
C ILE A 341 13.50 -8.04 -31.71
N ASP A 342 13.41 -9.37 -31.66
CA ASP A 342 14.50 -10.29 -32.03
C ASP A 342 15.00 -10.07 -33.46
N ALA A 343 14.08 -10.01 -34.43
CA ALA A 343 14.43 -9.83 -35.84
C ALA A 343 15.11 -8.48 -36.12
N SER A 344 14.77 -7.45 -35.36
CA SER A 344 15.32 -6.11 -35.51
C SER A 344 16.75 -5.95 -34.97
N ARG A 345 17.17 -6.86 -34.09
CA ARG A 345 18.45 -6.84 -33.35
C ARG A 345 18.68 -5.54 -32.58
N VAL A 346 17.61 -4.84 -32.19
CA VAL A 346 17.72 -3.55 -31.50
C VAL A 346 18.39 -3.66 -30.13
N LEU A 347 18.34 -4.84 -29.49
CA LEU A 347 18.98 -5.09 -28.19
C LEU A 347 20.35 -5.75 -28.31
N GLN A 348 21.00 -5.70 -29.48
CA GLN A 348 22.34 -6.27 -29.67
C GLN A 348 23.44 -5.34 -29.13
N GLY A 349 24.49 -5.92 -28.56
CA GLY A 349 25.72 -5.21 -28.20
C GLY A 349 25.67 -4.44 -26.87
N ILE A 350 24.57 -4.54 -26.12
CA ILE A 350 24.49 -4.02 -24.74
C ILE A 350 25.40 -4.88 -23.85
N LYS A 351 26.25 -4.23 -23.04
CA LYS A 351 27.07 -4.93 -22.05
C LYS A 351 26.20 -5.49 -20.93
N ILE A 352 26.49 -6.70 -20.49
CA ILE A 352 25.76 -7.32 -19.38
C ILE A 352 25.94 -6.54 -18.08
N ASP A 353 27.11 -5.95 -17.85
CA ASP A 353 27.34 -5.12 -16.66
C ASP A 353 26.54 -3.82 -16.69
N ASP A 354 26.28 -3.24 -17.87
CA ASP A 354 25.40 -2.06 -17.99
C ASP A 354 23.95 -2.42 -17.67
N ILE A 355 23.50 -3.62 -18.04
CA ILE A 355 22.16 -4.15 -17.67
C ILE A 355 22.06 -4.33 -16.16
N LYS A 356 23.07 -4.91 -15.51
CA LYS A 356 23.10 -5.06 -14.05
C LYS A 356 23.09 -3.70 -13.36
N GLN A 357 23.90 -2.75 -13.82
CA GLN A 357 23.94 -1.41 -13.26
C GLN A 357 22.60 -0.69 -13.42
N ALA A 358 21.95 -0.83 -14.58
CA ALA A 358 20.62 -0.29 -14.81
C ALA A 358 19.57 -0.94 -13.90
N GLY A 359 19.62 -2.26 -13.70
CA GLY A 359 18.78 -2.98 -12.74
C GLY A 359 18.97 -2.45 -11.31
N GLN A 360 20.21 -2.33 -10.85
CA GLN A 360 20.52 -1.72 -9.54
C GLN A 360 20.03 -0.27 -9.45
N ASN A 361 19.96 0.47 -10.54
CA ASN A 361 19.44 1.84 -10.53
C ASN A 361 17.91 1.93 -10.64
N MET A 362 17.22 0.81 -10.90
CA MET A 362 15.77 0.77 -10.97
C MET A 362 15.16 1.10 -9.61
N ALA A 363 14.28 2.10 -9.59
CA ALA A 363 13.55 2.44 -8.39
C ALA A 363 12.39 1.46 -8.17
N LEU A 364 12.30 0.91 -6.95
CA LEU A 364 11.20 0.06 -6.54
C LEU A 364 10.05 0.89 -5.96
N GLN A 365 8.83 0.36 -6.07
CA GLN A 365 7.64 0.90 -5.42
C GLN A 365 7.88 1.06 -3.91
N ALA A 366 7.32 2.11 -3.33
CA ALA A 366 7.46 2.38 -1.90
C ALA A 366 7.01 1.16 -1.07
N GLY A 367 7.89 0.70 -0.19
CA GLY A 367 7.66 -0.48 0.67
C GLY A 367 8.03 -1.83 0.05
N CYS A 368 8.07 -1.96 -1.29
CA CYS A 368 8.26 -3.24 -2.00
C CYS A 368 9.43 -4.06 -1.46
N ALA A 369 10.64 -3.49 -1.46
CA ALA A 369 11.83 -4.20 -0.99
C ALA A 369 11.70 -4.68 0.46
N SER A 370 11.28 -3.77 1.35
CA SER A 370 11.15 -4.07 2.77
C SER A 370 10.10 -5.16 3.04
N VAL A 371 9.00 -5.16 2.28
CA VAL A 371 7.91 -6.14 2.41
C VAL A 371 8.36 -7.49 1.87
N LEU A 372 8.97 -7.56 0.69
CA LEU A 372 9.50 -8.81 0.15
C LEU A 372 10.58 -9.41 1.05
N CYS A 373 11.48 -8.61 1.62
CA CYS A 373 12.46 -9.06 2.61
C CYS A 373 11.80 -9.70 3.84
N ARG A 374 10.76 -9.06 4.40
CA ARG A 374 10.05 -9.61 5.56
C ARG A 374 9.23 -10.84 5.22
N LEU A 375 8.48 -10.83 4.12
CA LEU A 375 7.63 -11.94 3.72
C LEU A 375 8.43 -13.17 3.28
N SER A 376 9.55 -13.00 2.58
CA SER A 376 10.40 -14.13 2.16
C SER A 376 11.04 -14.89 3.34
N SER A 377 11.04 -14.32 4.55
CA SER A 377 11.43 -15.02 5.78
C SER A 377 10.29 -15.88 6.38
N LYS A 378 9.03 -15.60 6.01
CA LYS A 378 7.83 -16.27 6.54
C LYS A 378 7.21 -17.25 5.55
N ILE A 379 7.24 -16.94 4.26
CA ILE A 379 6.56 -17.69 3.19
C ILE A 379 7.45 -17.79 1.93
N SER A 380 7.10 -18.67 1.00
CA SER A 380 7.81 -18.75 -0.29
C SER A 380 7.41 -17.55 -1.15
N CYS A 381 8.38 -16.73 -1.54
CA CYS A 381 8.18 -15.60 -2.44
C CYS A 381 8.87 -15.87 -3.78
N GLN A 382 8.20 -15.54 -4.88
CA GLN A 382 8.66 -15.79 -6.25
C GLN A 382 8.36 -14.57 -7.12
N ILE A 383 9.17 -14.36 -8.16
CA ILE A 383 8.93 -13.34 -9.17
C ILE A 383 8.61 -14.01 -10.49
N LEU A 384 7.50 -13.63 -11.11
CA LEU A 384 7.06 -14.18 -12.39
C LEU A 384 6.72 -13.04 -13.36
N SER A 385 7.60 -12.80 -14.33
CA SER A 385 7.53 -11.62 -15.18
C SER A 385 7.77 -11.94 -16.66
N VAL A 386 7.10 -11.16 -17.52
CA VAL A 386 7.35 -11.15 -18.97
C VAL A 386 8.58 -10.31 -19.37
N CYS A 387 9.23 -9.66 -18.41
CA CYS A 387 10.45 -8.88 -18.62
C CYS A 387 11.50 -9.65 -19.43
N TRP A 388 12.17 -8.93 -20.34
CA TRP A 388 13.14 -9.49 -21.27
C TRP A 388 14.49 -9.87 -20.66
N SER A 389 14.81 -9.40 -19.45
CA SER A 389 16.08 -9.73 -18.79
C SER A 389 15.92 -10.12 -17.33
N ARG A 390 16.15 -11.40 -17.04
CA ARG A 390 16.28 -11.91 -15.68
C ARG A 390 17.43 -11.24 -14.94
N THR A 391 18.57 -11.08 -15.61
CA THR A 391 19.75 -10.40 -15.07
C THR A 391 19.41 -9.00 -14.56
N PHE A 392 18.54 -8.26 -15.26
CA PHE A 392 18.07 -6.95 -14.82
C PHE A 392 17.26 -7.03 -13.52
N ILE A 393 16.30 -7.97 -13.43
CA ILE A 393 15.46 -8.16 -12.24
C ILE A 393 16.31 -8.55 -11.02
N GLU A 394 17.19 -9.55 -11.20
CA GLU A 394 18.07 -10.03 -10.12
C GLU A 394 18.97 -8.90 -9.63
N ALA A 395 19.47 -8.05 -10.53
CA ALA A 395 20.29 -6.91 -10.16
C ALA A 395 19.50 -5.85 -9.38
N ALA A 396 18.25 -5.57 -9.75
CA ALA A 396 17.37 -4.66 -9.01
C ALA A 396 17.14 -5.12 -7.56
N PHE A 397 16.93 -6.42 -7.36
CA PHE A 397 16.75 -6.99 -6.03
C PHE A 397 18.04 -7.15 -5.22
N SER A 398 19.17 -7.39 -5.89
CA SER A 398 20.48 -7.52 -5.22
C SER A 398 20.88 -6.26 -4.45
N LYS A 399 20.57 -5.07 -4.98
CA LYS A 399 20.87 -3.79 -4.32
C LYS A 399 20.14 -3.65 -2.98
N GLU A 400 18.94 -4.20 -2.90
CA GLU A 400 18.07 -4.14 -1.72
C GLU A 400 18.27 -5.33 -0.78
N ASN A 401 19.29 -6.17 -1.03
CA ASN A 401 19.60 -7.41 -0.29
C ASN A 401 18.48 -8.47 -0.30
N ILE A 402 17.67 -8.50 -1.37
CA ILE A 402 16.64 -9.52 -1.57
C ILE A 402 17.27 -10.68 -2.34
N THR A 403 17.64 -11.76 -1.65
CA THR A 403 18.42 -12.87 -2.24
C THR A 403 17.68 -14.21 -2.31
N ASN A 404 16.55 -14.36 -1.60
CA ASN A 404 15.78 -15.60 -1.51
C ASN A 404 14.44 -15.54 -2.26
N VAL A 405 14.42 -14.86 -3.40
CA VAL A 405 13.22 -14.70 -4.24
C VAL A 405 13.57 -15.11 -5.67
N PRO A 406 13.31 -16.37 -6.07
CA PRO A 406 13.63 -16.85 -7.41
C PRO A 406 12.87 -16.07 -8.49
N VAL A 407 13.53 -15.88 -9.64
CA VAL A 407 13.01 -15.09 -10.76
C VAL A 407 12.72 -16.00 -11.96
N HIS A 408 11.45 -16.00 -12.38
CA HIS A 408 10.94 -16.68 -13.56
C HIS A 408 10.62 -15.62 -14.62
N SER A 409 11.53 -15.44 -15.57
CA SER A 409 11.39 -14.49 -16.68
C SER A 409 12.17 -14.96 -17.91
N ASN A 410 12.03 -14.19 -19.00
CA ASN A 410 12.89 -14.28 -20.17
C ASN A 410 14.33 -13.82 -19.83
N GLU A 411 15.24 -14.04 -20.77
CA GLU A 411 16.59 -13.47 -20.70
C GLU A 411 17.07 -13.00 -22.07
N LEU A 412 17.95 -12.00 -22.10
CA LEU A 412 18.67 -11.62 -23.31
C LEU A 412 19.83 -12.59 -23.52
N GLU A 413 19.82 -13.28 -24.65
CA GLU A 413 20.92 -14.14 -25.05
C GLU A 413 22.21 -13.31 -25.13
N ASN A 414 23.31 -13.87 -24.60
CA ASN A 414 24.58 -13.17 -24.51
C ASN A 414 25.78 -14.12 -24.70
N ASP A 415 26.92 -13.55 -25.08
CA ASP A 415 28.19 -14.25 -25.28
C ASP A 415 29.11 -14.23 -24.05
N GLY A 416 28.56 -13.88 -22.88
CA GLY A 416 29.28 -13.67 -21.62
C GLY A 416 29.59 -12.21 -21.32
N ASN A 417 29.72 -11.35 -22.33
CA ASN A 417 30.01 -9.92 -22.13
C ASN A 417 28.94 -9.02 -22.74
N PHE A 418 28.40 -9.39 -23.90
CA PHE A 418 27.46 -8.60 -24.66
C PHE A 418 26.23 -9.42 -25.08
N THR A 419 25.12 -8.72 -25.20
CA THR A 419 23.88 -9.27 -25.74
C THR A 419 23.99 -9.54 -27.25
N THR A 420 23.44 -10.66 -27.70
CA THR A 420 23.39 -11.04 -29.14
C THR A 420 22.23 -10.36 -29.87
N GLY A 421 21.31 -9.75 -29.11
CA GLY A 421 20.05 -9.19 -29.60
C GLY A 421 18.94 -10.22 -29.81
N SER A 422 19.14 -11.49 -29.41
CA SER A 422 18.08 -12.50 -29.35
C SER A 422 17.53 -12.65 -27.92
N LEU A 423 16.26 -13.05 -27.81
CA LEU A 423 15.59 -13.39 -26.56
C LEU A 423 15.60 -14.90 -26.31
N ILE A 424 16.00 -15.30 -25.10
CA ILE A 424 15.71 -16.61 -24.52
C ILE A 424 14.31 -16.53 -23.91
N ARG A 425 13.33 -17.03 -24.67
CA ARG A 425 11.90 -16.94 -24.37
C ARG A 425 11.46 -18.04 -23.42
N ARG A 426 10.87 -17.66 -22.29
CA ARG A 426 10.34 -18.56 -21.25
C ARG A 426 8.93 -18.16 -20.82
N VAL A 427 8.70 -16.86 -20.66
CA VAL A 427 7.43 -16.30 -20.16
C VAL A 427 7.12 -15.07 -21.01
N GLU A 428 6.28 -15.19 -22.03
CA GLU A 428 5.98 -14.07 -22.94
C GLU A 428 4.54 -13.57 -22.81
N THR A 429 3.65 -14.41 -22.29
CA THR A 429 2.20 -14.21 -22.38
C THR A 429 1.49 -14.53 -21.06
N PRO A 430 0.22 -14.08 -20.90
CA PRO A 430 -0.58 -14.49 -19.75
C PRO A 430 -0.75 -16.00 -19.61
N ILE A 431 -0.75 -16.74 -20.72
CA ILE A 431 -0.80 -18.21 -20.72
C ILE A 431 0.52 -18.79 -20.21
N ASP A 432 1.66 -18.29 -20.68
CA ASP A 432 2.97 -18.76 -20.21
C ASP A 432 3.17 -18.48 -18.71
N LYS A 433 2.67 -17.35 -18.20
CA LYS A 433 2.67 -17.06 -16.76
C LYS A 433 1.87 -18.10 -15.98
N GLU A 434 0.63 -18.36 -16.40
CA GLU A 434 -0.20 -19.37 -15.74
C GLU A 434 0.48 -20.75 -15.75
N GLU A 435 0.99 -21.19 -16.90
CA GLU A 435 1.67 -22.48 -17.03
C GLU A 435 2.93 -22.57 -16.17
N THR A 436 3.75 -21.51 -16.15
CA THR A 436 4.97 -21.42 -15.33
C THR A 436 4.64 -21.48 -13.85
N MET A 437 3.58 -20.77 -13.41
CA MET A 437 3.11 -20.82 -12.03
C MET A 437 2.79 -22.26 -11.60
N PHE A 438 2.01 -23.01 -12.39
CA PHE A 438 1.67 -24.38 -12.00
C PHE A 438 2.83 -25.37 -12.15
N ARG A 439 3.61 -25.26 -13.23
CA ARG A 439 4.65 -26.25 -13.58
C ARG A 439 5.94 -26.08 -12.79
N GLU A 440 6.39 -24.83 -12.61
CA GLU A 440 7.72 -24.51 -12.08
C GLU A 440 7.71 -24.00 -10.65
N ILE A 441 6.61 -23.38 -10.20
CA ILE A 441 6.54 -22.77 -8.86
C ILE A 441 5.79 -23.68 -7.88
N LEU A 442 4.58 -24.12 -8.24
CA LEU A 442 3.70 -24.78 -7.28
C LEU A 442 4.02 -26.26 -7.08
N HIS A 443 4.31 -27.01 -8.17
CA HIS A 443 4.55 -28.46 -8.25
C HIS A 443 3.43 -29.38 -7.69
N ALA A 444 2.93 -29.11 -6.48
CA ALA A 444 1.80 -29.73 -5.80
C ALA A 444 0.80 -28.63 -5.38
N PRO A 445 -0.03 -28.12 -6.31
CA PRO A 445 -0.83 -26.91 -6.10
C PRO A 445 -1.90 -27.06 -5.01
N ASP A 446 -2.45 -28.26 -4.81
CA ASP A 446 -3.54 -28.48 -3.84
C ASP A 446 -3.12 -28.23 -2.37
N ASP A 447 -1.82 -28.32 -2.07
CA ASP A 447 -1.25 -28.08 -0.74
C ASP A 447 -0.87 -26.61 -0.50
N LYS A 448 -0.90 -25.78 -1.55
CA LYS A 448 -0.45 -24.38 -1.50
C LYS A 448 -1.62 -23.42 -1.31
N PHE A 449 -1.36 -22.30 -0.65
CA PHE A 449 -2.26 -21.14 -0.66
C PHE A 449 -1.56 -20.02 -1.44
N VAL A 450 -2.08 -19.71 -2.62
CA VAL A 450 -1.39 -18.89 -3.62
C VAL A 450 -1.93 -17.46 -3.59
N ILE A 451 -1.02 -16.52 -3.40
CA ILE A 451 -1.29 -15.09 -3.54
C ILE A 451 -0.51 -14.62 -4.76
N PHE A 452 -1.19 -14.02 -5.73
CA PHE A 452 -0.56 -13.44 -6.91
C PHE A 452 -0.72 -11.92 -6.89
N ILE A 453 0.36 -11.17 -7.11
CA ILE A 453 0.36 -9.72 -7.24
C ILE A 453 0.77 -9.37 -8.67
N GLY A 454 -0.05 -8.59 -9.36
CA GLY A 454 0.26 -8.07 -10.70
C GLY A 454 -0.47 -6.76 -10.97
N ASP A 455 -0.21 -6.15 -12.12
CA ASP A 455 -0.79 -4.85 -12.49
C ASP A 455 -1.39 -4.84 -13.90
N SER A 456 -1.12 -5.88 -14.70
CA SER A 456 -1.34 -5.85 -16.14
C SER A 456 -2.26 -6.96 -16.65
N LEU A 457 -2.66 -6.85 -17.92
CA LEU A 457 -3.43 -7.90 -18.60
C LEU A 457 -2.64 -9.21 -18.75
N THR A 458 -1.31 -9.13 -18.77
CA THR A 458 -0.46 -10.33 -18.80
C THR A 458 -0.51 -11.13 -17.50
N ASP A 459 -1.02 -10.54 -16.41
CA ASP A 459 -1.18 -11.20 -15.13
C ASP A 459 -2.56 -11.82 -14.95
N LEU A 460 -3.53 -11.48 -15.80
CA LEU A 460 -4.95 -11.73 -15.55
C LEU A 460 -5.26 -13.22 -15.30
N LEU A 461 -4.68 -14.13 -16.07
CA LEU A 461 -4.91 -15.57 -15.85
C LEU A 461 -4.32 -16.05 -14.54
N ALA A 462 -3.09 -15.63 -14.20
CA ALA A 462 -2.46 -16.01 -12.94
C ALA A 462 -3.20 -15.41 -11.72
N LEU A 463 -3.61 -14.15 -11.82
CA LEU A 463 -4.47 -13.46 -10.85
C LEU A 463 -5.78 -14.21 -10.59
N LEU A 464 -6.46 -14.64 -11.66
CA LEU A 464 -7.73 -15.37 -11.56
C LEU A 464 -7.56 -16.82 -11.07
N ARG A 465 -6.36 -17.39 -11.16
CA ARG A 465 -6.08 -18.77 -10.72
C ARG A 465 -5.60 -18.84 -9.27
N ALA A 466 -4.98 -17.78 -8.75
CA ALA A 466 -4.57 -17.69 -7.36
C ALA A 466 -5.77 -17.77 -6.39
N ASP A 467 -5.51 -18.18 -5.14
CA ASP A 467 -6.51 -18.12 -4.07
C ASP A 467 -6.86 -16.65 -3.74
N ILE A 468 -5.86 -15.76 -3.88
CA ILE A 468 -6.02 -14.31 -3.80
C ILE A 468 -5.23 -13.64 -4.94
N GLY A 469 -5.95 -13.12 -5.94
CA GLY A 469 -5.37 -12.25 -6.96
C GLY A 469 -5.43 -10.79 -6.53
N ILE A 470 -4.27 -10.16 -6.34
CA ILE A 470 -4.10 -8.77 -5.95
C ILE A 470 -3.63 -7.95 -7.16
N VAL A 471 -4.42 -6.94 -7.54
CA VAL A 471 -4.05 -5.94 -8.54
C VAL A 471 -3.38 -4.76 -7.85
N LEU A 472 -2.16 -4.42 -8.24
CA LEU A 472 -1.46 -3.24 -7.75
C LEU A 472 -1.65 -2.06 -8.72
N GLY A 473 -1.99 -0.89 -8.18
CA GLY A 473 -2.12 0.33 -8.98
C GLY A 473 -3.34 0.36 -9.90
N THR A 474 -3.25 1.12 -11.00
CA THR A 474 -4.33 1.30 -11.97
C THR A 474 -3.84 1.09 -13.38
N SER A 475 -4.47 0.17 -14.12
CA SER A 475 -4.17 -0.13 -15.51
C SER A 475 -5.44 -0.05 -16.33
N SER A 476 -5.50 0.89 -17.27
CA SER A 476 -6.71 1.12 -18.08
C SER A 476 -7.04 -0.08 -18.97
N SER A 477 -6.04 -0.81 -19.46
CA SER A 477 -6.21 -2.03 -20.25
C SER A 477 -6.75 -3.17 -19.39
N LEU A 478 -6.15 -3.43 -18.23
CA LEU A 478 -6.62 -4.45 -17.29
C LEU A 478 -8.03 -4.15 -16.79
N ASP A 479 -8.33 -2.90 -16.44
CA ASP A 479 -9.64 -2.48 -15.94
C ASP A 479 -10.73 -2.64 -17.01
N ARG A 480 -10.41 -2.23 -18.26
CA ARG A 480 -11.31 -2.39 -19.41
C ARG A 480 -11.56 -3.86 -19.71
N ALA A 481 -10.50 -4.67 -19.79
CA ALA A 481 -10.59 -6.09 -20.07
C ALA A 481 -11.34 -6.84 -18.97
N SER A 482 -11.02 -6.58 -17.70
CA SER A 482 -11.70 -7.19 -16.54
C SER A 482 -13.19 -6.91 -16.58
N LYS A 483 -13.59 -5.66 -16.84
CA LYS A 483 -15.00 -5.29 -17.01
C LYS A 483 -15.65 -6.03 -18.18
N ALA A 484 -14.95 -6.14 -19.32
CA ALA A 484 -15.45 -6.86 -20.48
C ALA A 484 -15.63 -8.36 -20.21
N PHE A 485 -14.76 -8.95 -19.38
CA PHE A 485 -14.78 -10.36 -19.01
C PHE A 485 -15.64 -10.69 -17.78
N GLY A 486 -16.42 -9.73 -17.26
CA GLY A 486 -17.23 -9.94 -16.06
C GLY A 486 -16.42 -10.12 -14.77
N VAL A 487 -15.11 -9.83 -14.78
CA VAL A 487 -14.23 -9.87 -13.61
C VAL A 487 -14.44 -8.61 -12.78
N LYS A 488 -14.72 -8.78 -11.48
CA LYS A 488 -14.88 -7.69 -10.52
C LYS A 488 -13.54 -7.40 -9.86
N ILE A 489 -13.10 -6.16 -9.89
CA ILE A 489 -11.97 -5.69 -9.10
C ILE A 489 -12.51 -4.79 -7.99
N VAL A 490 -12.34 -5.20 -6.73
CA VAL A 490 -12.79 -4.46 -5.54
C VAL A 490 -11.59 -4.00 -4.72
N PRO A 491 -11.67 -2.90 -3.94
CA PRO A 491 -10.58 -2.53 -3.03
C PRO A 491 -10.27 -3.66 -2.04
N LEU A 492 -8.99 -3.93 -1.77
CA LEU A 492 -8.55 -5.06 -0.94
C LEU A 492 -9.19 -5.00 0.46
N PHE A 493 -9.10 -3.85 1.13
CA PHE A 493 -9.72 -3.65 2.44
C PHE A 493 -11.24 -3.89 2.40
N SER A 494 -11.91 -3.36 1.37
CA SER A 494 -13.35 -3.54 1.24
C SER A 494 -13.77 -4.97 0.98
N GLY A 495 -13.03 -5.68 0.14
CA GLY A 495 -13.20 -7.09 -0.09
C GLY A 495 -13.03 -7.90 1.19
N LEU A 496 -11.97 -7.62 1.97
CA LEU A 496 -11.74 -8.23 3.28
C LEU A 496 -12.93 -8.03 4.22
N VAL A 497 -13.41 -6.80 4.41
CA VAL A 497 -14.52 -6.48 5.31
C VAL A 497 -15.81 -7.20 4.88
N GLN A 498 -16.10 -7.24 3.58
CA GLN A 498 -17.27 -7.98 3.05
C GLN A 498 -17.15 -9.50 3.26
N ARG A 499 -15.94 -10.06 3.16
CA ARG A 499 -15.70 -11.47 3.50
C ARG A 499 -15.90 -11.72 4.98
N GLN A 500 -15.40 -10.84 5.85
CA GLN A 500 -15.61 -10.92 7.30
C GLN A 500 -17.11 -10.89 7.68
N GLN A 501 -17.91 -10.12 6.94
CA GLN A 501 -19.37 -10.07 7.13
C GLN A 501 -20.08 -11.38 6.75
N SER A 502 -19.62 -12.05 5.70
CA SER A 502 -20.33 -13.18 5.07
C SER A 502 -19.84 -14.57 5.50
N SER A 503 -18.58 -14.72 5.92
CA SER A 503 -17.97 -16.01 6.27
C SER A 503 -17.28 -15.94 7.62
N ARG A 504 -17.47 -16.96 8.45
CA ARG A 504 -16.88 -17.05 9.81
C ARG A 504 -15.71 -18.03 9.94
N SER A 505 -15.38 -18.78 8.89
CA SER A 505 -14.53 -19.98 9.05
C SER A 505 -13.22 -19.98 8.27
N ALA A 506 -13.15 -19.38 7.07
CA ALA A 506 -11.93 -19.30 6.26
C ALA A 506 -12.09 -18.34 5.08
N TRP A 507 -10.98 -17.77 4.59
CA TRP A 507 -10.93 -17.15 3.27
C TRP A 507 -11.12 -18.22 2.20
N ARG A 508 -12.04 -18.00 1.26
CA ARG A 508 -12.25 -18.86 0.09
C ARG A 508 -12.24 -18.01 -1.16
N LYS A 509 -11.54 -18.50 -2.19
CA LYS A 509 -11.55 -17.89 -3.52
C LYS A 509 -12.99 -17.67 -3.99
N GLU A 510 -13.28 -16.48 -4.50
CA GLU A 510 -14.52 -16.18 -5.19
C GLU A 510 -14.19 -16.02 -6.67
N GLU A 511 -14.82 -16.84 -7.49
CA GLU A 511 -14.53 -16.87 -8.92
C GLU A 511 -14.87 -15.50 -9.56
N GLY A 512 -13.96 -15.03 -10.40
CA GLY A 512 -14.11 -13.74 -11.08
C GLY A 512 -13.94 -12.50 -10.18
N VAL A 513 -13.40 -12.63 -8.96
CA VAL A 513 -13.12 -11.48 -8.08
C VAL A 513 -11.63 -11.32 -7.83
N LEU A 514 -11.14 -10.10 -8.06
CA LEU A 514 -9.77 -9.66 -7.77
C LEU A 514 -9.80 -8.49 -6.78
N TYR A 515 -8.68 -8.28 -6.09
CA TYR A 515 -8.55 -7.29 -5.02
C TYR A 515 -7.53 -6.22 -5.38
N ARG A 516 -7.90 -4.94 -5.35
CA ARG A 516 -6.98 -3.84 -5.64
C ARG A 516 -6.32 -3.34 -4.37
N ALA A 517 -4.99 -3.36 -4.33
CA ALA A 517 -4.20 -2.73 -3.28
C ALA A 517 -3.65 -1.37 -3.75
N SER A 518 -3.60 -0.42 -2.83
CA SER A 518 -3.01 0.91 -2.99
C SER A 518 -1.48 0.89 -2.99
N GLY A 519 -0.86 -0.16 -2.46
CA GLY A 519 0.60 -0.29 -2.38
C GLY A 519 1.05 -1.51 -1.57
N TRP A 520 2.36 -1.73 -1.54
CA TRP A 520 2.99 -2.85 -0.84
C TRP A 520 2.77 -2.83 0.69
N LEU A 521 2.66 -1.64 1.30
CA LEU A 521 2.39 -1.52 2.74
C LEU A 521 0.98 -2.02 3.11
N GLU A 522 0.00 -1.83 2.22
CA GLU A 522 -1.35 -2.37 2.42
C GLU A 522 -1.35 -3.91 2.32
N ILE A 523 -0.63 -4.44 1.32
CA ILE A 523 -0.45 -5.88 1.14
C ILE A 523 0.24 -6.49 2.37
N GLU A 524 1.26 -5.84 2.91
CA GLU A 524 1.91 -6.27 4.14
C GLU A 524 0.93 -6.32 5.31
N ALA A 525 0.18 -5.24 5.54
CA ALA A 525 -0.76 -5.16 6.65
C ALA A 525 -1.86 -6.23 6.54
N PHE A 526 -2.34 -6.50 5.32
CA PHE A 526 -3.27 -7.59 5.04
C PHE A 526 -2.69 -8.98 5.34
N LEU A 527 -1.47 -9.25 4.87
CA LEU A 527 -0.87 -10.59 4.96
C LEU A 527 -0.28 -10.87 6.35
N ALA A 528 0.53 -9.95 6.86
CA ALA A 528 1.42 -10.18 7.99
C ALA A 528 1.14 -9.28 9.21
N GLY A 529 0.28 -8.25 9.08
CA GLY A 529 -0.02 -7.36 10.20
C GLY A 529 1.17 -6.49 10.60
N ASN A 530 1.39 -6.37 11.92
CA ASN A 530 2.45 -5.55 12.52
C ASN A 530 3.85 -6.16 12.38
#